data_AF-A0A7J6KQJ8-F1
#
_entry.id   AF-A0A7J6KQJ8-F1
#
_cell.length_a   1.000
_cell.length_b   1.000
_cell.length_c   1.000
_cell.angle_alpha   90.00
_cell.angle_beta   90.00
_cell.angle_gamma   90.00
#
_symmetry.space_group_name_H-M   'P 1'
#
loop_
_entity.id
_entity.type
_entity.pdbx_description
1 polymer ?
#
loop_
_entity_poly.entity_id
_entity_poly.type
_entity_poly.pdbx_seq_one_letter_code
_entity_poly.pdbx_strand_id
1 'polypeptide(L)'
;MAHRRGVDPSSCLVINSTVSSKMLKALSDYYGGVYVDTLTGFKWMANKSLEMTAKYPNLVHCTAYEEALGSALTMSVPDKDGITACSVWCEMANYWRKEKGITLLQRLNELRKMVGYYAQHNGYFICDDPKVMKQMFDDFR
;
A
#
# COMPACT_ATOMS: atom_id res chain seq x y z
N MET A 1 -4.34 6.87 10.98
CA MET A 1 -5.67 7.52 11.11
C MET A 1 -6.78 6.56 11.51
N ALA A 2 -6.85 5.35 10.95
CA ALA A 2 -7.86 4.34 11.29
C ALA A 2 -8.07 4.15 12.81
N HIS A 3 -7.00 3.92 13.57
CA HIS A 3 -7.06 3.80 15.04
C HIS A 3 -7.65 5.04 15.76
N ARG A 4 -7.38 6.26 15.28
CA ARG A 4 -7.96 7.50 15.81
C ARG A 4 -9.43 7.69 15.43
N ARG A 5 -9.85 7.10 14.31
CA ARG A 5 -11.25 7.05 13.87
C ARG A 5 -12.03 5.93 14.57
N GLY A 6 -11.42 5.21 15.52
CA GLY A 6 -12.04 4.07 16.20
C GLY A 6 -12.24 2.85 15.29
N VAL A 7 -11.51 2.75 14.17
CA VAL A 7 -11.58 1.59 13.29
C VAL A 7 -10.84 0.43 13.93
N ASP A 8 -11.54 -0.68 14.10
CA ASP A 8 -10.94 -1.94 14.53
C ASP A 8 -9.86 -2.38 13.52
N PRO A 9 -8.65 -2.73 13.96
CA PRO A 9 -7.63 -3.32 13.09
C PRO A 9 -8.13 -4.45 12.20
N SER A 10 -9.04 -5.32 12.68
CA SER A 10 -9.58 -6.43 11.89
C SER A 10 -10.48 -6.00 10.73
N SER A 11 -10.97 -4.76 10.79
CA SER A 11 -11.80 -4.15 9.75
C SER A 11 -10.98 -3.33 8.75
N CYS A 12 -9.66 -3.24 8.92
CA CYS A 12 -8.80 -2.44 8.04
C CYS A 12 -8.47 -3.21 6.75
N LEU A 13 -8.93 -2.68 5.61
CA LEU A 13 -8.56 -3.16 4.28
C LEU A 13 -7.32 -2.43 3.78
N VAL A 14 -6.30 -3.19 3.43
CA VAL A 14 -5.08 -2.71 2.77
C VAL A 14 -4.82 -3.48 1.49
N ILE A 15 -4.45 -2.77 0.44
CA ILE A 15 -4.29 -3.33 -0.91
C ILE A 15 -2.94 -2.90 -1.48
N ASN A 16 -2.25 -3.79 -2.19
CA ASN A 16 -1.11 -3.40 -3.03
C ASN A 16 -1.08 -4.16 -4.36
N SER A 17 -0.27 -3.64 -5.30
CA SER A 17 0.04 -4.38 -6.52
C SER A 17 0.93 -5.60 -6.22
N THR A 18 0.84 -6.65 -7.05
CA THR A 18 1.67 -7.86 -6.94
C THR A 18 3.16 -7.53 -6.94
N VAL A 19 3.59 -6.52 -7.68
CA VAL A 19 5.00 -6.08 -7.79
C VAL A 19 5.45 -5.10 -6.69
N SER A 20 4.54 -4.62 -5.84
CA SER A 20 4.86 -3.75 -4.71
C SER A 20 5.41 -4.51 -3.51
N SER A 21 6.23 -3.83 -2.70
CA SER A 21 6.67 -4.29 -1.39
C SER A 21 5.51 -4.83 -0.52
N LYS A 22 5.76 -5.96 0.15
CA LYS A 22 4.77 -6.70 0.96
C LYS A 22 4.77 -6.35 2.45
N MET A 23 5.42 -5.24 2.85
CA MET A 23 5.39 -4.81 4.25
C MET A 23 3.95 -4.57 4.76
N LEU A 24 3.05 -4.05 3.90
CA LEU A 24 1.63 -3.87 4.25
C LEU A 24 0.92 -5.20 4.54
N LYS A 25 1.27 -6.28 3.82
CA LYS A 25 0.74 -7.62 4.11
C LYS A 25 1.16 -8.06 5.51
N ALA A 26 2.45 -7.98 5.83
CA ALA A 26 2.95 -8.42 7.13
C ALA A 26 2.40 -7.60 8.30
N LEU A 27 2.18 -6.29 8.10
CA LEU A 27 1.47 -5.46 9.06
C LEU A 27 0.00 -5.86 9.21
N SER A 28 -0.68 -6.14 8.09
CA SER A 28 -2.07 -6.62 8.09
C SER A 28 -2.20 -7.93 8.87
N ASP A 29 -1.33 -8.91 8.58
CA ASP A 29 -1.30 -10.20 9.29
C ASP A 29 -1.05 -10.01 10.80
N TYR A 30 -0.12 -9.12 11.18
CA TYR A 30 0.19 -8.84 12.60
C TYR A 30 -0.98 -8.20 13.34
N TYR A 31 -1.70 -7.27 12.70
CA TYR A 31 -2.81 -6.54 13.31
C TYR A 31 -4.18 -7.22 13.09
N GLY A 32 -4.24 -8.34 12.36
CA GLY A 32 -5.47 -9.06 12.06
C GLY A 32 -6.34 -8.42 10.97
N GLY A 33 -5.79 -7.49 10.17
CA GLY A 33 -6.51 -6.78 9.12
C GLY A 33 -6.76 -7.63 7.87
N VAL A 34 -7.39 -7.02 6.87
CA VAL A 34 -7.67 -7.64 5.57
C VAL A 34 -6.67 -7.12 4.54
N TYR A 35 -5.89 -8.04 3.98
CA TYR A 35 -4.95 -7.75 2.91
C TYR A 35 -5.44 -8.29 1.57
N VAL A 36 -5.21 -7.52 0.51
CA VAL A 36 -5.51 -7.92 -0.87
C VAL A 36 -4.32 -7.63 -1.76
N ASP A 37 -3.93 -8.63 -2.56
CA ASP A 37 -2.98 -8.49 -3.66
C ASP A 37 -3.73 -8.35 -4.99
N THR A 38 -3.36 -7.39 -5.82
CA THR A 38 -3.95 -7.23 -7.17
C THR A 38 -2.89 -7.12 -8.25
N LEU A 39 -3.29 -7.36 -9.51
CA LEU A 39 -2.43 -7.04 -10.65
C LEU A 39 -2.06 -5.55 -10.69
N THR A 40 -0.95 -5.25 -11.37
CA THR A 40 -0.49 -3.87 -11.60
C THR A 40 -1.52 -3.06 -12.37
N GLY A 41 -1.73 -1.81 -11.95
CA GLY A 41 -2.70 -0.87 -12.47
C GLY A 41 -3.74 -0.50 -11.40
N PHE A 42 -3.83 0.79 -11.07
CA PHE A 42 -4.67 1.28 -9.98
C PHE A 42 -6.16 0.92 -10.08
N LYS A 43 -6.67 0.75 -11.31
CA LYS A 43 -8.03 0.28 -11.58
C LYS A 43 -8.37 -1.01 -10.83
N TRP A 44 -7.41 -1.93 -10.69
CA TRP A 44 -7.63 -3.21 -10.01
C TRP A 44 -7.82 -3.01 -8.51
N MET A 45 -6.98 -2.18 -7.89
CA MET A 45 -7.07 -1.87 -6.45
C MET A 45 -8.30 -1.05 -6.12
N ALA A 46 -8.61 0.00 -6.91
CA ALA A 46 -9.77 0.84 -6.69
C ALA A 46 -11.08 0.06 -6.81
N ASN A 47 -11.25 -0.71 -7.89
CA ASN A 47 -12.43 -1.54 -8.09
C ASN A 47 -12.57 -2.58 -6.96
N LYS A 48 -11.47 -3.22 -6.57
CA LYS A 48 -11.48 -4.22 -5.50
C LYS A 48 -11.83 -3.61 -4.15
N SER A 49 -11.31 -2.42 -3.84
CA SER A 49 -11.71 -1.68 -2.63
C SER A 49 -13.22 -1.40 -2.64
N LEU A 50 -13.74 -0.81 -3.72
CA LEU A 50 -15.16 -0.46 -3.83
C LEU A 50 -16.05 -1.70 -3.69
N GLU A 51 -15.72 -2.79 -4.40
CA GLU A 51 -16.40 -4.08 -4.32
C GLU A 51 -16.44 -4.61 -2.88
N MET A 52 -15.29 -4.65 -2.20
CA MET A 52 -15.20 -5.22 -0.87
C MET A 52 -15.90 -4.36 0.19
N THR A 53 -15.76 -3.04 0.12
CA THR A 53 -16.43 -2.14 1.07
C THR A 53 -17.95 -2.08 0.85
N ALA A 54 -18.43 -2.32 -0.38
CA ALA A 54 -19.85 -2.47 -0.66
C ALA A 54 -20.40 -3.82 -0.14
N LYS A 55 -19.62 -4.90 -0.28
CA LYS A 55 -20.01 -6.24 0.15
C LYS A 55 -19.93 -6.45 1.67
N TYR A 56 -18.97 -5.79 2.33
CA TYR A 56 -18.70 -5.93 3.76
C TYR A 56 -18.79 -4.55 4.43
N PRO A 57 -19.97 -4.16 4.96
CA PRO A 57 -20.19 -2.80 5.49
C PRO A 57 -19.26 -2.38 6.64
N ASN A 58 -18.70 -3.35 7.37
CA ASN A 58 -17.77 -3.10 8.46
C ASN A 58 -16.33 -2.92 7.97
N LEU A 59 -16.03 -3.25 6.72
CA LEU A 59 -14.70 -3.16 6.16
C LEU A 59 -14.39 -1.71 5.75
N VAL A 60 -13.23 -1.22 6.16
CA VAL A 60 -12.80 0.16 5.94
C VAL A 60 -11.53 0.18 5.10
N HIS A 61 -11.61 0.79 3.92
CA HIS A 61 -10.42 1.10 3.13
C HIS A 61 -9.46 1.98 3.93
N CYS A 62 -8.24 1.50 4.14
CA CYS A 62 -7.19 2.23 4.85
C CYS A 62 -6.07 2.69 3.93
N THR A 63 -5.67 1.85 2.98
CA THR A 63 -4.68 2.23 1.97
C THR A 63 -4.68 1.27 0.78
N ALA A 64 -4.53 1.83 -0.42
CA ALA A 64 -4.03 1.13 -1.59
C ALA A 64 -2.69 1.76 -2.01
N TYR A 65 -1.70 0.93 -2.34
CA TYR A 65 -0.34 1.37 -2.67
C TYR A 65 0.23 0.65 -3.89
N GLU A 66 0.93 1.42 -4.72
CA GLU A 66 1.72 0.96 -5.86
C GLU A 66 3.15 1.52 -5.75
N GLU A 67 4.13 0.69 -6.08
CA GLU A 67 5.56 1.01 -6.06
C GLU A 67 5.95 2.19 -6.94
N ALA A 68 5.19 2.41 -8.02
CA ALA A 68 5.30 3.54 -8.92
C ALA A 68 4.70 4.83 -8.30
N LEU A 69 4.98 5.09 -7.02
CA LEU A 69 4.55 6.26 -6.25
C LEU A 69 3.02 6.47 -6.20
N GLY A 70 2.25 5.39 -6.37
CA GLY A 70 0.79 5.44 -6.32
C GLY A 70 0.26 5.19 -4.91
N SER A 71 -0.63 6.03 -4.42
CA SER A 71 -1.29 5.84 -3.12
C SER A 71 -2.71 6.37 -3.15
N ALA A 72 -3.66 5.61 -2.60
CA ALA A 72 -4.97 6.12 -2.19
C ALA A 72 -5.23 5.74 -0.74
N LEU A 73 -5.26 6.74 0.14
CA LEU A 73 -5.52 6.58 1.58
C LEU A 73 -7.01 6.71 1.92
N THR A 74 -7.81 7.15 0.94
CA THR A 74 -9.27 7.22 0.98
C THR A 74 -9.81 6.76 -0.37
N MET A 75 -11.11 6.48 -0.42
CA MET A 75 -11.82 6.19 -1.68
C MET A 75 -12.77 7.34 -2.08
N SER A 76 -12.53 8.55 -1.58
CA SER A 76 -13.28 9.75 -1.99
C SER A 76 -13.07 10.07 -3.47
N VAL A 77 -11.84 9.83 -3.94
CA VAL A 77 -11.51 9.73 -5.36
C VAL A 77 -10.97 8.31 -5.55
N PRO A 78 -11.61 7.45 -6.37
CA PRO A 78 -11.17 6.07 -6.57
C PRO A 78 -9.97 6.00 -7.54
N ASP A 79 -8.95 6.79 -7.26
CA ASP A 79 -7.72 6.91 -8.03
C ASP A 79 -6.55 7.30 -7.10
N LYS A 80 -5.32 7.34 -7.64
CA LYS A 80 -4.14 7.84 -6.94
C LYS A 80 -4.34 9.30 -6.57
N ASP A 81 -4.08 9.63 -5.31
CA ASP A 81 -4.19 11.01 -4.82
C ASP A 81 -2.96 11.39 -3.99
N GLY A 82 -2.03 12.07 -4.65
CA GLY A 82 -0.81 12.57 -4.02
C GLY A 82 -1.05 13.71 -3.01
N ILE A 83 -2.12 14.49 -3.16
CA ILE A 83 -2.45 15.61 -2.27
C ILE A 83 -3.02 15.06 -0.95
N THR A 84 -3.95 14.12 -1.04
CA THR A 84 -4.45 13.39 0.13
C THR A 84 -3.32 12.63 0.80
N ALA A 85 -2.45 11.96 0.04
CA ALA A 85 -1.27 11.30 0.58
C ALA A 85 -0.38 12.27 1.38
N CYS A 86 0.01 13.39 0.77
CA CYS A 86 0.82 14.42 1.42
C CYS A 86 0.18 14.92 2.72
N SER A 87 -1.11 15.23 2.69
CA SER A 87 -1.86 15.71 3.87
C SER A 87 -1.83 14.69 5.02
N VAL A 88 -2.04 13.40 4.71
CA VAL A 88 -1.97 12.33 5.70
C VAL A 88 -0.56 12.17 6.27
N TRP A 89 0.47 12.23 5.42
CA TRP A 89 1.86 12.17 5.86
C TRP A 89 2.23 13.34 6.78
N CYS A 90 1.78 14.56 6.48
CA CYS A 90 1.95 15.73 7.34
C CYS A 90 1.28 15.55 8.71
N GLU A 91 0.03 15.05 8.73
CA GLU A 91 -0.66 14.76 9.99
C GLU A 91 0.07 13.68 10.79
N MET A 92 0.51 12.60 10.14
CA MET A 92 1.28 11.53 10.78
C MET A 92 2.60 12.04 11.38
N ALA A 93 3.33 12.89 10.66
CA ALA A 93 4.58 13.48 11.13
C ALA A 93 4.33 14.32 12.39
N ASN A 94 3.33 15.22 12.33
CA ASN A 94 2.95 16.05 13.47
C ASN A 94 2.51 15.20 14.67
N TYR A 95 1.69 14.17 14.43
CA TYR A 95 1.23 13.24 15.47
C TYR A 95 2.39 12.56 16.19
N TRP A 96 3.26 11.86 15.46
CA TRP A 96 4.34 11.11 16.08
C TRP A 96 5.34 12.01 16.80
N ARG A 97 5.58 13.20 16.24
CA ARG A 97 6.42 14.21 16.88
C ARG A 97 5.79 14.72 18.17
N LYS A 98 4.49 15.01 18.17
CA LYS A 98 3.78 15.54 19.34
C LYS A 98 3.62 14.50 20.46
N GLU A 99 3.20 13.28 20.14
CA GLU A 99 2.86 12.27 21.15
C GLU A 99 4.09 11.54 21.70
N LYS A 100 5.10 11.29 20.86
CA LYS A 100 6.25 10.45 21.20
C LYS A 100 7.61 11.11 20.99
N GLY A 101 7.65 12.32 20.43
CA GLY A 101 8.92 12.99 20.13
C GLY A 101 9.72 12.35 18.98
N ILE A 102 9.14 11.42 18.23
CA ILE A 102 9.86 10.64 17.20
C ILE A 102 9.57 11.14 15.78
N THR A 103 10.48 10.86 14.85
CA THR A 103 10.31 11.09 13.42
C THR A 103 9.59 9.92 12.74
N LEU A 104 9.09 10.14 11.52
CA LEU A 104 8.51 9.08 10.70
C LEU A 104 9.53 7.98 10.36
N LEU A 105 10.81 8.32 10.17
CA LEU A 105 11.86 7.33 9.93
C LEU A 105 12.08 6.45 11.16
N GLN A 106 12.09 7.03 12.35
CA GLN A 106 12.17 6.25 13.60
C GLN A 106 10.96 5.34 13.74
N ARG A 107 9.75 5.84 13.46
CA ARG A 107 8.53 5.02 13.46
C ARG A 107 8.59 3.89 12.44
N LEU A 108 9.08 4.15 11.23
CA LEU A 108 9.28 3.11 10.21
C LEU A 108 10.26 2.03 10.69
N ASN A 109 11.34 2.42 11.37
CA ASN A 109 12.31 1.48 11.92
C ASN A 109 11.72 0.64 13.06
N GLU A 110 10.83 1.19 13.90
CA GLU A 110 10.06 0.39 14.88
C GLU A 110 9.19 -0.65 14.19
N LEU A 111 8.46 -0.25 13.13
CA LEU A 111 7.63 -1.19 12.36
C LEU A 111 8.47 -2.28 11.70
N ARG A 112 9.65 -1.93 11.17
CA ARG A 112 10.60 -2.91 10.60
C ARG A 112 11.11 -3.92 11.63
N LYS A 113 11.35 -3.49 12.87
CA LYS A 113 11.70 -4.41 13.96
C LYS A 113 10.54 -5.36 14.31
N MET A 114 9.29 -4.94 14.10
CA MET A 114 8.12 -5.76 14.38
C MET A 114 7.85 -6.81 13.29
N VAL A 115 7.88 -6.42 12.02
CA VAL A 115 7.41 -7.26 10.90
C VAL A 115 8.47 -7.62 9.86
N GLY A 116 9.72 -7.21 10.08
CA GLY A 116 10.84 -7.44 9.17
C GLY A 116 11.15 -6.27 8.24
N TYR A 117 12.25 -6.41 7.51
CA TYR A 117 12.75 -5.42 6.57
C TYR A 117 12.36 -5.80 5.15
N TYR A 118 11.73 -4.87 4.45
CA TYR A 118 11.30 -5.03 3.06
C TYR A 118 12.03 -4.00 2.21
N ALA A 119 12.78 -4.48 1.22
CA ALA A 119 13.52 -3.66 0.28
C ALA A 119 13.00 -3.95 -1.13
N GLN A 120 13.08 -2.94 -2.00
CA GLN A 120 12.69 -3.05 -3.39
C GLN A 120 13.76 -2.38 -4.24
N HIS A 121 14.08 -2.99 -5.39
CA HIS A 121 15.03 -2.47 -6.36
C HIS A 121 14.40 -2.57 -7.75
N ASN A 122 13.96 -1.43 -8.29
CA ASN A 122 13.29 -1.36 -9.57
C ASN A 122 14.27 -0.88 -10.64
N GLY A 123 14.24 -1.50 -11.81
CA GLY A 123 15.02 -1.12 -12.98
C GLY A 123 14.16 -1.11 -14.23
N TYR A 124 14.56 -0.32 -15.21
CA TYR A 124 13.91 -0.27 -16.52
C TYR A 124 14.89 -0.75 -17.58
N PHE A 125 14.41 -1.64 -18.45
CA PHE A 125 15.14 -2.13 -19.61
C PHE A 125 14.31 -1.84 -20.85
N ILE A 126 14.94 -1.26 -21.86
CA ILE A 126 14.30 -0.92 -23.12
C ILE A 126 14.86 -1.88 -24.19
N CYS A 127 13.97 -2.58 -24.88
CA CYS A 127 14.31 -3.50 -25.97
C CYS A 127 13.36 -3.22 -27.14
N ASP A 128 13.89 -2.70 -28.23
CA ASP A 128 13.08 -2.32 -29.39
C ASP A 128 12.82 -3.49 -30.36
N ASP A 129 13.54 -4.62 -30.21
CA ASP A 129 13.33 -5.82 -31.02
C ASP A 129 12.26 -6.76 -30.38
N PRO A 130 11.08 -6.93 -31.00
CA PRO A 130 10.02 -7.79 -30.47
C PRO A 130 10.43 -9.27 -30.38
N LYS A 131 11.34 -9.74 -31.24
CA LYS A 131 11.82 -11.13 -31.21
C LYS A 131 12.70 -11.38 -29.99
N VAL A 132 13.61 -10.45 -29.70
CA VAL A 132 14.45 -10.50 -28.49
C VAL A 132 13.58 -10.43 -27.25
N MET A 133 12.63 -9.49 -27.21
CA MET A 133 11.69 -9.38 -26.08
C MET A 133 10.91 -10.67 -25.85
N LYS A 134 10.36 -11.27 -26.92
CA LYS A 134 9.63 -12.54 -26.81
C LYS A 134 10.53 -13.64 -26.25
N GLN A 135 11.73 -13.80 -26.79
CA GLN A 135 12.68 -14.81 -26.32
C GLN A 135 13.00 -14.63 -24.84
N MET A 136 13.31 -13.39 -24.41
CA MET A 136 13.59 -13.10 -22.99
C MET A 136 12.45 -13.54 -22.07
N PHE A 137 11.19 -13.19 -22.41
CA PHE A 137 10.03 -13.58 -21.60
C PHE A 137 9.74 -15.09 -21.67
N ASP A 138 10.02 -15.74 -22.79
CA ASP A 138 9.89 -17.20 -22.91
C ASP A 138 10.94 -17.91 -22.04
N ASP A 139 12.16 -17.38 -21.94
CA ASP A 139 13.24 -17.92 -21.08
C ASP A 139 12.98 -17.72 -19.57
N PHE A 140 12.20 -16.71 -19.19
CA PHE A 140 11.86 -16.42 -17.79
C PHE A 140 10.72 -17.29 -17.22
N ARG A 141 9.91 -17.93 -18.08
CA ARG A 141 8.74 -18.73 -17.66
C ARG A 141 9.13 -20.17 -17.35
#